data_AF-A0A9R1D4D3-F1
#
_entry.id   AF-A0A9R1D4D3-F1
#
_cell.length_a   1.000
_cell.length_b   1.000
_cell.length_c   1.000
_cell.angle_alpha   90.00
_cell.angle_beta   90.00
_cell.angle_gamma   90.00
#
_symmetry.space_group_name_H-M   'P 1'
#
loop_
_entity.id
_entity.type
_entity.pdbx_description
1 polymer ?
#
loop_
_entity_poly.entity_id
_entity_poly.type
_entity_poly.pdbx_seq_one_letter_code
_entity_poly.pdbx_strand_id
1 'polypeptide(L)'
;MAKYSTGDLGGDSGGACELCGAEGRSLETATVAGAELEVCSECRKHGEGSKSDPDERKRERKRRKETARNVARLEDARAADTDWEEGTEYEDDPLPYLASGYGAALEAARQDAGLGTDELAAAIDADEDDIVAIEQGRAARAGVGGSLIEALEEHLDIELADR
;
A
#
# COMPACT_ATOMS: atom_id res chain seq x y z
N MET A 1 13.30 19.07 -46.41
CA MET A 1 14.74 19.22 -46.73
C MET A 1 15.52 19.31 -45.43
N ALA A 2 16.13 18.22 -45.00
CA ALA A 2 17.15 18.27 -43.96
C ALA A 2 18.45 18.78 -44.60
N LYS A 3 18.78 20.04 -44.37
CA LYS A 3 20.17 20.44 -44.15
C LYS A 3 20.43 19.97 -42.71
N TYR A 4 21.43 19.17 -42.39
CA TYR A 4 22.84 19.49 -42.49
C TYR A 4 23.65 18.22 -42.75
N SER A 5 24.62 18.38 -43.65
CA SER A 5 25.71 17.45 -43.89
C SER A 5 26.58 17.38 -42.62
N THR A 6 26.62 16.23 -41.96
CA THR A 6 27.67 15.95 -40.99
C THR A 6 28.90 15.55 -41.79
N GLY A 7 29.76 16.53 -42.01
CA GLY A 7 31.10 16.31 -42.53
C GLY A 7 31.93 15.52 -41.53
N ASP A 8 32.58 14.51 -42.08
CA ASP A 8 33.81 13.84 -41.67
C ASP A 8 34.68 14.64 -40.68
N LEU A 9 35.07 14.01 -39.56
CA LEU A 9 36.38 14.19 -38.93
C LEU A 9 36.75 12.89 -38.21
N GLY A 10 37.31 11.93 -38.96
CA GLY A 10 38.17 10.90 -38.40
C GLY A 10 39.45 11.57 -37.89
N GLY A 11 39.54 11.76 -36.57
CA GLY A 11 40.76 12.21 -35.91
C GLY A 11 41.64 11.01 -35.59
N ASP A 12 42.71 10.83 -36.37
CA ASP A 12 43.86 10.00 -36.01
C ASP A 12 44.54 10.63 -34.78
N SER A 13 44.18 10.18 -33.57
CA SER A 13 44.75 10.66 -32.30
C SER A 13 45.95 9.81 -31.86
N GLY A 14 46.82 9.38 -32.77
CA GLY A 14 47.95 8.48 -32.47
C GLY A 14 49.09 9.08 -31.63
N GLY A 15 48.86 10.11 -30.81
CA GLY A 15 49.91 10.76 -30.03
C GLY A 15 49.49 11.81 -29.00
N ALA A 16 48.19 11.90 -28.67
CA ALA A 16 47.68 12.79 -27.64
C ALA A 16 47.06 11.98 -26.49
N CYS A 17 47.15 12.49 -25.27
CA CYS A 17 46.53 11.84 -24.12
C CYS A 17 45.00 11.91 -24.24
N GLU A 18 44.33 10.77 -24.28
CA GLU A 18 42.87 10.65 -24.46
C GLU A 18 42.05 11.19 -23.27
N LEU A 19 42.70 11.45 -22.11
CA LEU A 19 42.02 11.96 -20.92
C LEU A 19 42.09 13.49 -20.76
N CYS A 20 43.20 14.11 -21.19
CA CYS A 20 43.44 15.54 -20.99
C CYS A 20 43.78 16.31 -22.29
N GLY A 21 43.93 15.62 -23.41
CA GLY A 21 44.23 16.18 -24.72
C GLY A 21 45.67 16.64 -24.92
N ALA A 22 46.58 16.37 -23.97
CA ALA A 22 47.96 16.84 -24.08
C ALA A 22 48.77 16.05 -25.13
N GLU A 23 49.44 16.76 -26.01
CA GLU A 23 50.30 16.24 -27.09
C GLU A 23 51.79 16.23 -26.70
N GLY A 24 52.58 15.37 -27.38
CA GLY A 24 54.05 15.32 -27.21
C GLY A 24 54.53 14.68 -25.90
N ARG A 25 53.69 13.89 -25.23
CA ARG A 25 54.01 13.20 -23.96
C ARG A 25 54.16 11.70 -24.18
N SER A 26 54.89 11.02 -23.29
CA SER A 26 54.90 9.56 -23.27
C SER A 26 53.52 9.05 -22.84
N LEU A 27 52.92 8.20 -23.68
CA LEU A 27 51.61 7.61 -23.45
C LEU A 27 51.77 6.15 -22.99
N GLU A 28 50.91 5.75 -22.07
CA GLU A 28 50.76 4.37 -21.60
C GLU A 28 49.27 3.99 -21.64
N THR A 29 48.96 2.75 -22.01
CA THR A 29 47.60 2.24 -21.98
C THR A 29 47.12 2.04 -20.54
N ALA A 30 45.96 2.60 -20.19
CA ALA A 30 45.31 2.38 -18.90
C ALA A 30 43.79 2.24 -19.07
N THR A 31 43.16 1.41 -18.22
CA THR A 31 41.70 1.26 -18.19
C THR A 31 41.09 2.34 -17.32
N VAL A 32 40.22 3.18 -17.87
CA VAL A 32 39.49 4.24 -17.16
C VAL A 32 38.00 4.03 -17.41
N ALA A 33 37.23 3.77 -16.35
CA ALA A 33 35.80 3.53 -16.42
C ALA A 33 35.43 2.41 -17.42
N GLY A 34 36.22 1.34 -17.44
CA GLY A 34 36.03 0.18 -18.32
C GLY A 34 36.43 0.38 -19.78
N ALA A 35 36.98 1.54 -20.18
CA ALA A 35 37.52 1.77 -21.51
C ALA A 35 39.06 1.79 -21.48
N GLU A 36 39.71 1.17 -22.47
CA GLU A 36 41.17 1.22 -22.64
C GLU A 36 41.56 2.51 -23.35
N LEU A 37 42.33 3.37 -22.69
CA LEU A 37 42.74 4.68 -23.18
C LEU A 37 44.27 4.82 -23.16
N GLU A 38 44.83 5.59 -24.10
CA GLU A 38 46.22 6.01 -24.05
C GLU A 38 46.35 7.30 -23.25
N VAL A 39 47.02 7.22 -22.09
CA VAL A 39 47.09 8.32 -21.14
C VAL A 39 48.53 8.67 -20.75
N CYS A 40 48.78 9.95 -20.45
CA CYS A 40 50.07 10.35 -19.90
C CYS A 40 50.24 9.88 -18.44
N SER A 41 51.48 9.86 -17.96
CA SER A 41 51.84 9.40 -16.61
C SER A 41 51.08 10.09 -15.47
N GLU A 42 50.70 11.35 -15.64
CA GLU A 42 49.90 12.12 -14.67
C GLU A 42 48.43 11.64 -14.61
N CYS A 43 47.89 11.25 -15.76
CA CYS A 43 46.50 10.79 -15.91
C CYS A 43 46.32 9.32 -15.51
N ARG A 44 47.40 8.52 -15.50
CA ARG A 44 47.38 7.11 -15.07
C ARG A 44 46.79 6.90 -13.68
N LYS A 45 46.85 7.88 -12.78
CA LYS A 45 46.24 7.79 -11.43
C LYS A 45 44.72 7.56 -11.47
N HIS A 46 44.07 7.88 -12.58
CA HIS A 46 42.65 7.65 -12.82
C HIS A 46 42.35 6.24 -13.34
N GLY A 47 43.40 5.47 -13.67
CA GLY A 47 43.28 4.10 -14.11
C GLY A 47 42.83 3.16 -12.98
N GLU A 48 41.93 2.25 -13.33
CA GLU A 48 41.46 1.17 -12.48
C GLU A 48 42.59 0.14 -12.34
N GLY A 49 43.41 0.31 -11.30
CA GLY A 49 44.61 -0.52 -11.09
C GLY A 49 45.65 0.04 -10.14
N SER A 50 45.42 1.23 -9.55
CA SER A 50 46.23 1.65 -8.40
C SER A 50 46.03 0.63 -7.26
N LYS A 51 47.13 -0.02 -6.89
CA LYS A 51 47.21 -1.16 -5.95
C LYS A 51 46.30 -0.90 -4.74
N SER A 52 45.20 -1.64 -4.62
CA SER A 52 44.27 -1.49 -3.50
C SER A 52 44.99 -1.82 -2.20
N ASP A 53 45.07 -0.82 -1.32
CA ASP A 53 45.71 -0.92 -0.03
C ASP A 53 45.05 -2.02 0.82
N PRO A 54 45.82 -2.83 1.59
CA PRO A 54 45.26 -3.84 2.48
C PRO A 54 44.22 -3.28 3.47
N ASP A 55 44.34 -1.99 3.83
CA ASP A 55 43.40 -1.29 4.70
C ASP A 55 42.02 -1.09 4.04
N GLU A 56 41.97 -0.86 2.72
CA GLU A 56 40.71 -0.71 1.98
C GLU A 56 39.92 -2.01 1.93
N ARG A 57 40.61 -3.15 1.72
CA ARG A 57 39.97 -4.49 1.76
C ARG A 57 39.37 -4.78 3.13
N LYS A 58 39.99 -4.31 4.21
CA LYS A 58 39.47 -4.46 5.58
C LYS A 58 38.24 -3.57 5.81
N ARG A 59 38.25 -2.33 5.29
CA ARG A 59 37.10 -1.41 5.33
C ARG A 59 35.91 -1.94 4.55
N GLU A 60 36.14 -2.50 3.37
CA GLU A 60 35.11 -3.10 2.52
C GLU A 60 34.44 -4.30 3.22
N ARG A 61 35.23 -5.22 3.80
CA ARG A 61 34.71 -6.33 4.61
C ARG A 61 33.87 -5.86 5.79
N LYS A 62 34.29 -4.76 6.45
CA LYS A 62 33.53 -4.15 7.56
C LYS A 62 32.20 -3.58 7.09
N ARG A 63 32.17 -2.84 5.97
CA ARG A 63 30.94 -2.31 5.36
C ARG A 63 29.99 -3.43 4.97
N ARG A 64 30.47 -4.49 4.31
CA ARG A 64 29.65 -5.65 3.91
C ARG A 64 29.02 -6.35 5.12
N LYS A 65 29.78 -6.49 6.22
CA LYS A 65 29.28 -7.06 7.49
C LYS A 65 28.21 -6.18 8.14
N GLU A 66 28.33 -4.87 8.02
CA GLU A 66 27.36 -3.90 8.54
C GLU A 66 26.06 -3.90 7.73
N THR A 67 26.15 -3.94 6.40
CA THR A 67 24.98 -4.07 5.51
C THR A 67 24.18 -5.34 5.81
N ALA A 68 24.86 -6.48 5.96
CA ALA A 68 24.19 -7.74 6.28
C ALA A 68 23.43 -7.70 7.63
N ARG A 69 23.99 -7.01 8.63
CA ARG A 69 23.34 -6.83 9.94
C ARG A 69 22.11 -5.91 9.86
N ASN A 70 22.18 -4.84 9.06
CA ASN A 70 21.04 -3.95 8.86
C ASN A 70 19.90 -4.62 8.11
N VAL A 71 20.20 -5.46 7.10
CA VAL A 71 19.18 -6.25 6.40
C VAL A 71 18.49 -7.22 7.35
N ALA A 72 19.23 -7.98 8.14
CA ALA A 72 18.63 -8.89 9.13
C ALA A 72 17.71 -8.15 10.12
N ARG A 73 18.12 -6.97 10.59
CA ARG A 73 17.31 -6.14 11.49
C ARG A 73 16.02 -5.61 10.84
N LEU A 74 16.04 -5.33 9.53
CA LEU A 74 14.86 -4.90 8.78
C LEU A 74 13.91 -6.07 8.51
N GLU A 75 14.44 -7.26 8.25
CA GLU A 75 13.64 -8.48 8.06
C GLU A 75 12.94 -8.90 9.38
N ASP A 76 13.65 -8.86 10.51
CA ASP A 76 13.04 -9.12 11.83
C ASP A 76 11.93 -8.11 12.17
N ALA A 77 12.10 -6.84 11.79
CA ALA A 77 11.08 -5.81 12.00
C ALA A 77 9.85 -5.98 11.08
N ARG A 78 10.00 -6.61 9.92
CA ARG A 78 8.89 -6.94 9.00
C ARG A 78 8.16 -8.22 9.40
N ALA A 79 8.86 -9.16 10.05
CA ALA A 79 8.28 -10.41 10.53
C ALA A 79 7.43 -10.24 11.81
N ALA A 80 7.49 -9.07 12.47
CA ALA A 80 6.84 -8.83 13.74
C ALA A 80 5.39 -8.31 13.65
N ASP A 81 4.90 -7.90 12.47
CA ASP A 81 3.56 -7.31 12.32
C ASP A 81 2.88 -7.76 11.00
N THR A 82 2.63 -9.06 10.87
CA THR A 82 1.71 -9.60 9.86
C THR A 82 0.32 -9.92 10.42
N ASP A 83 0.04 -9.52 11.65
CA ASP A 83 -1.26 -9.71 12.32
C ASP A 83 -2.28 -8.63 11.92
N TRP A 84 -2.34 -8.32 10.61
CA TRP A 84 -3.40 -7.48 10.03
C TRP A 84 -4.67 -8.30 9.75
N GLU A 85 -4.72 -9.54 10.27
CA GLU A 85 -5.90 -10.41 10.28
C GLU A 85 -6.58 -10.42 11.66
N GLU A 86 -6.37 -9.38 12.47
CA GLU A 86 -7.23 -9.15 13.63
C GLU A 86 -8.57 -8.61 13.11
N GLY A 87 -9.51 -9.56 12.94
CA GLY A 87 -10.94 -9.43 12.68
C GLY A 87 -11.43 -8.03 12.32
N THR A 88 -11.85 -7.86 11.06
CA THR A 88 -13.01 -7.00 10.84
C THR A 88 -14.14 -7.66 11.62
N GLU A 89 -14.44 -7.16 12.83
CA GLU A 89 -15.65 -7.49 13.57
C GLU A 89 -16.82 -6.97 12.72
N TYR A 90 -17.16 -7.73 11.68
CA TYR A 90 -18.44 -7.60 11.02
C TYR A 90 -19.49 -7.85 12.09
N GLU A 91 -20.49 -6.97 12.17
CA GLU A 91 -21.61 -7.16 13.08
C GLU A 91 -22.18 -8.57 12.87
N ASP A 92 -22.25 -9.37 13.95
CA ASP A 92 -22.74 -10.75 13.91
C ASP A 92 -24.20 -10.82 13.43
N ASP A 93 -24.93 -9.71 13.56
CA ASP A 93 -26.33 -9.56 13.18
C ASP A 93 -26.54 -8.35 12.25
N PRO A 94 -26.13 -8.44 10.97
CA PRO A 94 -26.18 -7.31 10.05
C PRO A 94 -27.64 -6.96 9.66
N LEU A 95 -27.97 -5.67 9.68
CA LEU A 95 -29.28 -5.18 9.25
C LEU A 95 -29.51 -5.47 7.75
N PRO A 96 -30.63 -6.10 7.36
CA PRO A 96 -30.97 -6.33 5.96
C PRO A 96 -31.31 -5.04 5.23
N TYR A 97 -31.36 -5.09 3.88
CA TYR A 97 -31.94 -4.01 3.11
C TYR A 97 -33.43 -3.91 3.42
N LEU A 98 -33.88 -2.74 3.85
CA LEU A 98 -35.27 -2.50 4.24
C LEU A 98 -36.05 -1.86 3.08
N ALA A 99 -37.29 -2.32 2.90
CA ALA A 99 -38.21 -1.80 1.91
C ALA A 99 -38.48 -0.30 2.13
N SER A 100 -38.78 0.43 1.06
CA SER A 100 -39.11 1.85 1.18
C SER A 100 -40.37 2.03 2.03
N GLY A 101 -40.26 2.80 3.12
CA GLY A 101 -41.38 3.03 4.04
C GLY A 101 -41.58 1.96 5.10
N TYR A 102 -40.59 1.09 5.35
CA TYR A 102 -40.65 0.05 6.39
C TYR A 102 -41.15 0.55 7.75
N GLY A 103 -40.76 1.76 8.17
CA GLY A 103 -41.20 2.33 9.45
C GLY A 103 -42.71 2.58 9.50
N ALA A 104 -43.29 3.10 8.42
CA ALA A 104 -44.74 3.31 8.33
C ALA A 104 -45.51 1.98 8.21
N ALA A 105 -44.92 0.98 7.54
CA ALA A 105 -45.50 -0.36 7.46
C ALA A 105 -45.55 -1.04 8.83
N LEU A 106 -44.47 -0.95 9.61
CA LEU A 106 -44.41 -1.45 10.98
C LEU A 106 -45.42 -0.75 11.89
N GLU A 107 -45.47 0.59 11.86
CA GLU A 107 -46.40 1.36 12.69
C GLU A 107 -47.86 0.97 12.39
N ALA A 108 -48.21 0.84 11.11
CA ALA A 108 -49.55 0.43 10.70
C ALA A 108 -49.89 -0.98 11.20
N ALA A 109 -48.99 -1.95 11.01
CA ALA A 109 -49.20 -3.32 11.45
C ALA A 109 -49.35 -3.44 12.98
N ARG A 110 -48.52 -2.72 13.73
CA ARG A 110 -48.62 -2.64 15.19
C ARG A 110 -49.96 -2.05 15.62
N GLN A 111 -50.41 -0.97 14.98
CA GLN A 111 -51.70 -0.34 15.29
C GLN A 111 -52.88 -1.25 14.92
N ASP A 112 -52.81 -1.98 13.81
CA ASP A 112 -53.81 -2.97 13.41
C ASP A 112 -53.90 -4.14 14.40
N ALA A 113 -52.77 -4.51 15.02
CA ALA A 113 -52.71 -5.45 16.13
C ALA A 113 -53.17 -4.86 17.48
N GLY A 114 -53.38 -3.54 17.56
CA GLY A 114 -53.81 -2.84 18.76
C GLY A 114 -52.75 -2.74 19.86
N LEU A 115 -51.46 -2.84 19.49
CA LEU A 115 -50.33 -2.86 20.43
C LEU A 115 -49.70 -1.47 20.59
N GLY A 116 -49.27 -1.14 21.82
CA GLY A 116 -48.31 -0.07 22.10
C GLY A 116 -46.89 -0.44 21.64
N THR A 117 -45.99 0.56 21.57
CA THR A 117 -44.56 0.33 21.27
C THR A 117 -43.88 -0.50 22.35
N ASP A 118 -44.19 -0.19 23.62
CA ASP A 118 -43.74 -0.92 24.80
C ASP A 118 -44.29 -2.36 24.85
N GLU A 119 -45.57 -2.53 24.49
CA GLU A 119 -46.20 -3.86 24.45
C GLU A 119 -45.59 -4.75 23.35
N LEU A 120 -45.34 -4.19 22.16
CA LEU A 120 -44.67 -4.91 21.07
C LEU A 120 -43.23 -5.27 21.47
N ALA A 121 -42.49 -4.32 22.02
CA ALA A 121 -41.12 -4.54 22.49
C ALA A 121 -41.06 -5.67 23.52
N ALA A 122 -41.97 -5.68 24.50
CA ALA A 122 -42.07 -6.74 25.49
C ALA A 122 -42.48 -8.10 24.88
N ALA A 123 -43.30 -8.11 23.83
CA ALA A 123 -43.76 -9.34 23.18
C ALA A 123 -42.64 -10.08 22.44
N ILE A 124 -41.63 -9.36 21.95
CA ILE A 124 -40.50 -9.91 21.19
C ILE A 124 -39.14 -9.79 21.91
N ASP A 125 -39.15 -9.44 23.21
CA ASP A 125 -37.96 -9.26 24.06
C ASP A 125 -36.94 -8.27 23.46
N ALA A 126 -37.43 -7.13 22.96
CA ALA A 126 -36.65 -6.05 22.38
C ALA A 126 -36.69 -4.77 23.22
N ASP A 127 -35.75 -3.85 22.98
CA ASP A 127 -35.78 -2.50 23.55
C ASP A 127 -36.84 -1.64 22.83
N GLU A 128 -37.67 -0.91 23.60
CA GLU A 128 -38.70 -0.03 23.04
C GLU A 128 -38.10 1.05 22.11
N ASP A 129 -36.92 1.57 22.48
CA ASP A 129 -36.20 2.57 21.70
C ASP A 129 -35.85 2.09 20.28
N ASP A 130 -35.60 0.79 20.12
CA ASP A 130 -35.32 0.18 18.82
C ASP A 130 -36.57 0.10 17.95
N ILE A 131 -37.71 -0.28 18.54
CA ILE A 131 -39.02 -0.25 17.85
C ILE A 131 -39.31 1.17 17.34
N VAL A 132 -39.14 2.16 18.22
CA VAL A 132 -39.33 3.57 17.88
C VAL A 132 -38.34 4.03 16.80
N ALA A 133 -37.09 3.55 16.83
CA ALA A 133 -36.11 3.88 15.80
C ALA A 133 -36.49 3.29 14.44
N ILE A 134 -37.03 2.07 14.39
CA ILE A 134 -37.49 1.42 13.16
C ILE A 134 -38.68 2.17 12.57
N GLU A 135 -39.71 2.48 13.37
CA GLU A 135 -40.90 3.24 12.94
C GLU A 135 -40.52 4.61 12.34
N GLN A 136 -39.48 5.26 12.90
CA GLN A 136 -38.99 6.55 12.42
C GLN A 136 -38.03 6.46 11.22
N GLY A 137 -37.77 5.25 10.69
CA GLY A 137 -36.87 5.06 9.56
C GLY A 137 -35.39 5.21 9.92
N ARG A 138 -35.02 4.99 11.18
CA ARG A 138 -33.67 5.19 11.74
C ARG A 138 -32.97 3.90 12.18
N ALA A 139 -33.44 2.73 11.76
CA ALA A 139 -32.92 1.42 12.19
C ALA A 139 -31.39 1.30 12.08
N ALA A 140 -30.83 1.61 10.90
CA ALA A 140 -29.38 1.57 10.67
C ALA A 140 -28.59 2.56 11.55
N ARG A 141 -29.18 3.70 11.94
CA ARG A 141 -28.52 4.69 12.79
C ARG A 141 -28.59 4.31 14.27
N ALA A 142 -29.61 3.56 14.66
CA ALA A 142 -29.79 3.06 16.01
C ALA A 142 -28.95 1.79 16.28
N GLY A 143 -28.41 1.15 15.24
CA GLY A 143 -27.66 -0.10 15.39
C GLY A 143 -28.57 -1.31 15.59
N VAL A 144 -29.77 -1.26 15.00
CA VAL A 144 -30.71 -2.38 15.01
C VAL A 144 -30.15 -3.52 14.16
N GLY A 145 -30.13 -4.73 14.73
CA GLY A 145 -29.70 -5.95 14.05
C GLY A 145 -30.79 -6.57 13.16
N GLY A 146 -30.39 -7.47 12.26
CA GLY A 146 -31.30 -8.17 11.36
C GLY A 146 -32.26 -9.12 12.08
N SER A 147 -31.83 -9.76 13.15
CA SER A 147 -32.67 -10.68 13.95
C SER A 147 -33.91 -10.01 14.54
N LEU A 148 -33.81 -8.72 14.91
CA LEU A 148 -34.97 -7.95 15.37
C LEU A 148 -35.97 -7.70 14.23
N ILE A 149 -35.48 -7.44 13.01
CA ILE A 149 -36.34 -7.28 11.83
C ILE A 149 -37.09 -8.58 11.56
N GLU A 150 -36.41 -9.73 11.60
CA GLU A 150 -37.03 -11.05 11.42
C GLU A 150 -38.11 -11.33 12.50
N ALA A 151 -37.82 -11.01 13.76
CA ALA A 151 -38.77 -11.18 14.86
C ALA A 151 -40.04 -10.32 14.68
N LEU A 152 -39.89 -9.10 14.15
CA LEU A 152 -41.01 -8.21 13.84
C LEU A 152 -41.86 -8.72 12.67
N GLU A 153 -41.21 -9.19 11.60
CA GLU A 153 -41.88 -9.81 10.46
C GLU A 153 -42.68 -11.05 10.88
N GLU A 154 -42.10 -11.92 11.73
CA GLU A 154 -42.76 -13.12 12.24
C GLU A 154 -43.94 -12.78 13.18
N HIS A 155 -43.75 -11.84 14.11
CA HIS A 155 -44.77 -11.51 15.10
C HIS A 155 -46.00 -10.83 14.50
N LEU A 156 -45.78 -9.95 13.52
CA LEU A 156 -46.84 -9.13 12.91
C LEU A 156 -47.31 -9.66 11.54
N ASP A 157 -46.70 -10.74 11.03
CA ASP A 157 -46.97 -11.33 9.70
C ASP A 157 -46.85 -10.28 8.56
N ILE A 158 -45.74 -9.54 8.58
CA ILE A 158 -45.41 -8.48 7.61
C ILE A 158 -44.05 -8.69 6.95
N GLU A 159 -43.78 -7.94 5.88
CA GLU A 159 -42.49 -7.94 5.18
C GLU A 159 -41.90 -6.52 5.24
N LEU A 160 -40.75 -6.39 5.90
CA LEU A 160 -39.97 -5.17 6.10
C LEU A 160 -38.67 -5.18 5.29
N ALA A 161 -38.06 -6.34 5.10
CA ALA A 161 -36.86 -6.52 4.28
C ALA A 161 -37.20 -6.59 2.78
N ASP A 162 -36.34 -6.00 1.94
CA ASP A 162 -36.41 -6.08 0.47
C ASP A 162 -35.66 -7.34 0.01
N ARG A 163 -36.39 -8.40 -0.33
CA ARG A 163 -35.87 -9.74 -0.67
C ARG A 163 -36.38 -10.27 -2.01
#